data_AF-A0A6N8X3J8-F1
#
_entry.id   AF-A0A6N8X3J8-F1
#
_cell.length_a   1.000
_cell.length_b   1.000
_cell.length_c   1.000
_cell.angle_alpha   90.00
_cell.angle_beta   90.00
_cell.angle_gamma   90.00
#
_symmetry.space_group_name_H-M   'P 1'
#
loop_
_entity.id
_entity.type
_entity.pdbx_description
1 polymer ?
#
loop_
_entity_poly.entity_id
_entity_poly.type
_entity_poly.pdbx_seq_one_letter_code
_entity_poly.pdbx_strand_id
1 'polypeptide(L)' 'MARVSAASFDGAVAFAQDLIRIPSLPGEEGELTRRVAAEMEALGYDDVYTDELGSVVGVVRG' A
#
# COMPACT_ATOMS: atom_id res chain seq x y z
N MET A 1 7.73 -17.52 -5.73
CA MET A 1 7.67 -16.18 -6.31
C MET A 1 6.23 -15.72 -6.26
N ALA A 2 5.92 -14.67 -5.48
CA ALA A 2 4.58 -14.09 -5.47
C ALA A 2 4.28 -13.51 -6.86
N ARG A 3 3.05 -13.71 -7.35
CA ARG A 3 2.63 -13.17 -8.64
C ARG A 3 2.45 -11.66 -8.49
N VAL A 4 3.19 -10.88 -9.27
CA VAL A 4 3.03 -9.43 -9.34
C VAL A 4 1.69 -9.09 -9.99
N SER A 5 0.96 -8.18 -9.37
CA SER A 5 -0.28 -7.57 -9.84
C SER A 5 0.01 -6.56 -10.94
N ALA A 6 -0.77 -6.57 -12.01
CA ALA A 6 -0.71 -5.52 -13.01
C ALA A 6 -1.57 -4.32 -12.54
N ALA A 7 -0.99 -3.13 -12.57
CA ALA A 7 -1.75 -1.90 -12.29
C ALA A 7 -2.91 -1.74 -13.29
N SER A 8 -4.10 -1.44 -12.78
CA SER A 8 -5.31 -1.22 -13.58
C SER A 8 -6.23 -0.21 -12.90
N PHE A 9 -7.13 0.41 -13.66
CA PHE A 9 -8.09 1.37 -13.11
C PHE A 9 -9.05 0.72 -12.12
N ASP A 10 -9.61 -0.45 -12.46
CA ASP A 10 -10.50 -1.20 -11.58
C ASP A 10 -9.78 -1.63 -10.29
N GLY A 11 -8.50 -2.02 -10.40
CA GLY A 11 -7.65 -2.30 -9.24
C GLY A 11 -7.45 -1.08 -8.34
N ALA A 12 -7.22 0.10 -8.92
CA ALA A 12 -7.12 1.34 -8.15
C ALA A 12 -8.43 1.70 -7.42
N VAL A 13 -9.58 1.48 -8.07
CA VAL A 13 -10.89 1.67 -7.42
C VAL A 13 -11.08 0.69 -6.27
N ALA A 14 -10.77 -0.59 -6.46
CA ALA A 14 -10.86 -1.60 -5.40
C ALA A 14 -9.94 -1.27 -4.22
N PHE A 15 -8.68 -0.89 -4.51
CA PHE A 15 -7.72 -0.46 -3.51
C PHE A 15 -8.22 0.76 -2.71
N ALA A 16 -8.72 1.80 -3.39
CA ALA A 16 -9.28 2.97 -2.71
C ALA A 16 -10.48 2.62 -1.81
N GLN A 17 -11.35 1.71 -2.25
CA GLN A 17 -12.45 1.22 -1.43
C GLN A 17 -11.97 0.46 -0.19
N ASP A 18 -10.92 -0.35 -0.32
CA ASP A 18 -10.31 -1.03 0.82
C ASP A 18 -9.79 -0.03 1.85
N LEU A 19 -9.06 1.01 1.40
CA LEU A 19 -8.53 2.06 2.28
C LEU A 19 -9.65 2.79 3.03
N ILE A 20 -10.76 3.13 2.35
CA ILE A 20 -11.91 3.81 2.97
C ILE A 20 -12.55 2.96 4.07
N ARG A 21 -12.53 1.64 3.94
CA ARG A 21 -13.14 0.72 4.93
C ARG A 21 -12.29 0.54 6.18
N ILE A 22 -11.01 0.91 6.15
CA ILE A 22 -10.09 0.77 7.28
C ILE A 22 -10.22 2.03 8.15
N PRO A 23 -10.70 1.92 9.41
CA PRO A 23 -10.67 3.03 10.35
C PRO A 23 -9.22 3.49 10.57
N SER A 24 -8.99 4.80 10.49
CA SER A 24 -7.68 5.42 10.61
C SER A 24 -7.79 6.70 11.43
N LEU A 25 -8.26 6.55 12.67
CA LEU A 25 -8.24 7.66 13.63
C LEU A 25 -6.80 8.09 13.91
N PRO A 26 -6.56 9.34 14.34
CA PRO A 26 -5.21 9.80 14.67
C PRO A 26 -4.51 8.83 15.65
N GLY A 27 -3.39 8.27 15.22
CA GLY A 27 -2.62 7.28 16.00
C GLY A 27 -3.05 5.81 15.82
N GLU A 28 -4.07 5.52 15.02
CA GLU A 28 -4.57 4.18 14.69
C GLU A 28 -4.34 3.80 13.22
N GLU A 29 -3.49 4.54 12.51
CA GLU A 29 -3.23 4.39 11.07
C GLU A 29 -2.49 3.08 10.69
N GLY A 30 -2.10 2.26 11.67
CA GLY A 30 -1.27 1.08 11.49
C GLY A 30 -1.85 0.02 10.53
N GLU A 31 -3.17 -0.15 10.51
CA GLU A 31 -3.81 -1.09 9.58
C GLU A 31 -3.84 -0.55 8.15
N LEU A 32 -4.10 0.75 8.00
CA LEU A 32 -4.10 1.43 6.70
C LEU A 32 -2.71 1.41 6.07
N THR A 33 -1.66 1.72 6.85
CA THR A 33 -0.26 1.65 6.40
C THR A 33 0.13 0.25 5.95
N ARG A 34 -0.24 -0.81 6.70
CA ARG A 34 -0.02 -2.20 6.25
C ARG A 34 -0.71 -2.52 4.93
N ARG A 35 -1.95 -2.06 4.74
CA ARG A 35 -2.69 -2.26 3.48
C ARG A 35 -2.03 -1.58 2.29
N VAL A 36 -1.49 -0.37 2.49
CA VAL A 36 -0.75 0.37 1.47
C VAL A 36 0.55 -0.34 1.11
N ALA A 37 1.34 -0.75 2.10
CA ALA A 37 2.59 -1.47 1.88
C ALA A 37 2.37 -2.77 1.09
N ALA A 38 1.35 -3.55 1.47
CA ALA A 38 0.99 -4.78 0.76
C ALA A 38 0.58 -4.54 -0.70
N GLU A 39 -0.09 -3.42 -1.01
CA GLU A 39 -0.41 -3.07 -2.41
C GLU A 39 0.86 -2.77 -3.21
N MET A 40 1.80 -2.00 -2.65
CA MET A 40 3.06 -1.66 -3.31
C MET A 40 3.92 -2.91 -3.56
N GLU A 41 4.02 -3.82 -2.59
CA GLU A 41 4.68 -5.11 -2.75
C GLU A 41 4.01 -5.95 -3.85
N ALA A 42 2.67 -6.00 -3.87
CA ALA A 42 1.92 -6.72 -4.88
C ALA A 42 2.11 -6.13 -6.29
N LEU A 43 2.24 -4.80 -6.40
CA LEU A 43 2.53 -4.10 -7.66
C LEU A 43 3.99 -4.24 -8.11
N GLY A 44 4.86 -4.83 -7.29
CA GLY A 44 6.24 -5.14 -7.65
C GLY A 44 7.20 -3.95 -7.52
N TYR A 45 6.97 -3.07 -6.54
CA TYR A 45 7.95 -2.06 -6.15
C TYR A 45 9.26 -2.73 -5.71
N ASP A 46 10.40 -2.08 -5.94
CA ASP A 46 11.73 -2.64 -5.61
C ASP A 46 11.99 -2.65 -4.11
N ASP A 47 11.47 -1.66 -3.40
CA ASP A 47 11.59 -1.52 -1.95
C ASP A 47 10.33 -0.87 -1.40
N VAL A 48 9.88 -1.35 -0.23
CA VAL A 48 8.70 -0.86 0.48
C VAL A 48 9.02 -0.88 1.97
N TYR A 49 8.92 0.28 2.61
CA TYR A 49 9.18 0.41 4.05
C TYR A 49 8.29 1.47 4.67
N THR A 50 8.18 1.44 6.00
CA THR A 50 7.52 2.49 6.79
C THR A 50 8.60 3.28 7.51
N ASP A 51 8.55 4.61 7.44
CA ASP A 51 9.49 5.46 8.16
C ASP A 51 9.16 5.59 9.66
N GLU A 52 10.02 6.27 10.41
CA GLU A 52 9.84 6.48 11.86
C GLU A 52 8.60 7.31 12.22
N LEU A 53 8.04 8.03 11.25
CA LEU A 53 6.84 8.86 11.41
C LEU A 53 5.56 8.11 11.00
N GLY A 54 5.66 6.86 10.55
CA GLY A 54 4.53 6.03 10.16
C GLY A 54 4.11 6.19 8.70
N SER A 55 4.88 6.87 7.85
CA SER A 55 4.57 7.00 6.43
C SER A 55 5.06 5.78 5.64
N VAL A 56 4.23 5.25 4.73
CA VAL A 56 4.66 4.19 3.80
C VAL A 56 5.39 4.79 2.60
N VAL A 57 6.58 4.29 2.34
CA VAL A 57 7.44 4.71 1.23
C VAL A 57 7.68 3.52 0.30
N GLY A 58 7.45 3.74 -0.99
CA GLY A 58 7.74 2.78 -2.06
C GLY A 58 8.77 3.34 -3.04
N VAL A 59 9.72 2.51 -3.46
CA VAL A 59 10.77 2.86 -4.43
C VAL A 59 10.62 2.05 -5.71
N VAL A 60 10.71 2.72 -6.86
CA VAL A 60 10.83 2.12 -8.18
C VAL A 60 12.12 2.62 -8.83
N ARG A 61 12.98 1.70 -9.24
CA ARG A 61 14.26 1.97 -9.91
C ARG A 61 14.05 1.81 -11.42
N GLY A 62 14.60 2.76 -12.17
CA GLY A 62 14.58 2.77 -13.64
C GLY A 62 15.74 2.01 -14.27
#